data_AF-T1AHV3-F1
#
_entry.id   AF-T1AHV3-F1
#
_cell.length_a   1.000
_cell.length_b   1.000
_cell.length_c   1.000
_cell.angle_alpha   90.00
_cell.angle_beta   90.00
_cell.angle_gamma   90.00
#
_symmetry.space_group_name_H-M   'P 1'
#
loop_
_entity.id
_entity.type
_entity.pdbx_description
1 polymer ?
#
loop_
_entity_poly.entity_id
_entity_poly.type
_entity_poly.pdbx_seq_one_letter_code
_entity_poly.pdbx_strand_id
1 'polypeptide(L)'
;MGARGATAASEAADVVLTSDRFEGVAEAVGIARRTRAIALQSVIAGMGLSLVAMSFAAAGFIAPVAGAILQEGIDILVILNALRALGGRRSVIAGNAEIKGLARDLASSHRSLRPRVGELAALAVQLDTLPGPEARSRLERIRDMLEKELLPHESEEQRTAYPLIEKMLKGENPTGPLIQT
;
A
#
# COMPACT_ATOMS: atom_id res chain seq x y z
N MET A 1 24.66 -0.45 13.54
CA MET A 1 24.79 0.27 12.26
C MET A 1 23.44 0.45 11.53
N GLY A 2 22.33 0.78 12.21
CA GLY A 2 21.00 0.86 11.57
C GLY A 2 20.55 2.25 11.12
N ALA A 3 21.11 3.33 11.68
CA ALA A 3 20.61 4.69 11.45
C ALA A 3 20.96 5.28 10.08
N ARG A 4 22.12 4.91 9.48
CA ARG A 4 22.53 5.41 8.16
C ARG A 4 21.75 4.79 7.00
N GLY A 5 21.24 3.56 7.17
CA GLY A 5 20.46 2.87 6.14
C GLY A 5 19.06 3.46 5.97
N ALA A 6 18.40 3.83 7.08
CA ALA A 6 17.07 4.44 7.05
C ALA A 6 17.08 5.84 6.40
N THR A 7 18.13 6.63 6.63
CA THR A 7 18.28 7.97 6.02
C THR A 7 18.61 7.88 4.53
N ALA A 8 19.55 7.00 4.14
CA ALA A 8 19.89 6.80 2.73
C ALA A 8 18.71 6.23 1.92
N ALA A 9 17.93 5.31 2.50
CA ALA A 9 16.71 4.81 1.87
C ALA A 9 15.63 5.90 1.71
N SER A 10 15.53 6.82 2.67
CA SER A 10 14.58 7.94 2.60
C SER A 10 14.99 9.00 1.57
N GLU A 11 16.28 9.25 1.37
CA GLU A 11 16.77 10.18 0.34
C GLU A 11 16.60 9.64 -1.08
N ALA A 12 16.64 8.32 -1.25
CA ALA A 12 16.45 7.67 -2.54
C ALA A 12 14.97 7.37 -2.87
N ALA A 13 14.05 7.52 -1.91
CA ALA A 13 12.65 7.16 -2.07
C ALA A 13 11.81 8.32 -2.63
N ASP A 14 10.95 8.01 -3.61
CA ASP A 14 9.97 8.98 -4.14
C ASP A 14 8.86 9.31 -3.12
N VAL A 15 8.61 8.40 -2.16
CA VAL A 15 7.60 8.54 -1.12
C VAL A 15 8.14 7.97 0.20
N VAL A 16 8.13 8.78 1.25
CA VAL A 16 8.53 8.37 2.61
C VAL A 16 7.32 8.35 3.53
N LEU A 17 7.06 7.20 4.15
CA LEU A 17 6.04 7.08 5.20
C LEU A 17 6.61 7.60 6.52
N THR A 18 6.02 8.66 7.06
CA THR A 18 6.42 9.22 8.35
C THR A 18 5.88 8.45 9.56
N SER A 19 5.01 7.46 9.33
CA SER A 19 4.45 6.59 10.37
C SER A 19 4.88 5.13 10.16
N ASP A 20 5.11 4.40 11.24
CA ASP A 20 5.45 2.96 11.22
C ASP A 20 4.28 2.03 10.84
N ARG A 21 3.28 2.54 10.11
CA ARG A 21 2.05 1.82 9.76
C ARG A 21 1.99 1.61 8.24
N PHE A 22 2.13 0.35 7.81
CA PHE A 22 1.98 -0.06 6.40
C PHE A 22 0.63 0.33 5.78
N GLU A 23 -0.41 0.52 6.59
CA GLU A 23 -1.72 1.00 6.16
C GLU A 23 -1.67 2.34 5.42
N GLY A 24 -0.64 3.18 5.64
CA GLY A 24 -0.46 4.43 4.94
C GLY A 24 -0.23 4.27 3.43
N VAL A 25 0.32 3.14 2.98
CA VAL A 25 0.55 2.85 1.56
C VAL A 25 -0.78 2.67 0.82
N ALA A 26 -1.69 1.87 1.38
CA ALA A 26 -2.99 1.61 0.77
C ALA A 26 -3.82 2.91 0.65
N GLU A 27 -3.76 3.77 1.67
CA GLU A 27 -4.40 5.09 1.64
C GLU A 27 -3.78 5.99 0.56
N ALA A 28 -2.44 6.06 0.50
CA ALA A 28 -1.73 6.85 -0.51
C ALA A 28 -2.07 6.40 -1.94
N VAL A 29 -2.10 5.09 -2.20
CA VAL A 29 -2.50 4.53 -3.51
C VAL A 29 -3.95 4.87 -3.85
N GLY A 30 -4.85 4.82 -2.87
CA GLY A 30 -6.25 5.21 -3.03
C GLY A 30 -6.38 6.69 -3.44
N ILE A 31 -5.65 7.58 -2.77
CA ILE A 31 -5.59 9.01 -3.10
C ILE A 31 -5.02 9.20 -4.51
N ALA A 32 -3.88 8.58 -4.81
CA ALA A 32 -3.21 8.70 -6.11
C ALA A 32 -4.12 8.29 -7.28
N ARG A 33 -4.83 7.16 -7.15
CA ARG A 33 -5.78 6.69 -8.18
C ARG A 33 -6.92 7.67 -8.41
N ARG A 34 -7.51 8.21 -7.33
CA ARG A 34 -8.56 9.21 -7.43
C ARG A 34 -8.06 10.50 -8.07
N THR A 35 -6.91 10.99 -7.63
CA THR A 35 -6.28 12.20 -8.19
C THR A 35 -6.02 12.02 -9.68
N ARG A 36 -5.48 10.87 -10.10
CA ARG A 36 -5.24 10.56 -11.51
C ARG A 36 -6.53 10.53 -12.32
N ALA A 37 -7.61 9.95 -11.79
CA ALA A 37 -8.89 9.93 -12.48
C ALA A 37 -9.46 11.35 -12.68
N ILE A 38 -9.38 12.20 -11.66
CA ILE A 38 -9.82 13.60 -11.75
C ILE A 38 -8.95 14.40 -12.71
N ALA A 39 -7.63 14.21 -12.67
CA ALA A 39 -6.70 14.85 -13.59
C ALA A 39 -6.99 14.47 -15.05
N LEU A 40 -7.22 13.19 -15.34
CA LEU A 40 -7.60 12.74 -16.68
C LEU A 40 -8.93 13.35 -17.15
N GLN A 41 -9.93 13.44 -16.26
CA GLN A 41 -11.18 14.14 -16.57
C GLN A 41 -10.95 15.60 -16.92
N SER A 42 -10.14 16.32 -16.11
CA SER A 42 -9.78 17.71 -16.37
C SER A 42 -9.05 17.90 -17.70
N VAL A 43 -8.06 17.04 -18.00
CA VAL A 43 -7.29 17.12 -19.26
C VAL A 43 -8.18 16.88 -20.47
N ILE A 44 -8.97 15.80 -20.46
CA ILE A 44 -9.84 15.46 -21.58
C ILE A 44 -10.90 16.55 -21.79
N ALA A 45 -11.52 17.02 -20.71
CA ALA A 45 -12.53 18.09 -20.79
C ALA A 45 -11.93 19.41 -21.26
N GLY A 46 -10.78 19.82 -20.70
CA GLY A 46 -10.11 21.06 -21.05
C GLY A 46 -9.61 21.08 -22.50
N MET A 47 -8.94 20.01 -22.93
CA MET A 47 -8.51 19.87 -24.33
C MET A 47 -9.71 19.80 -25.27
N GLY A 48 -10.76 19.06 -24.91
CA GLY A 48 -11.97 18.94 -25.72
C GLY A 48 -12.68 20.28 -25.92
N LEU A 49 -12.97 21.01 -24.83
CA LEU A 49 -13.60 22.32 -24.91
C LEU A 49 -12.73 23.31 -25.69
N SER A 50 -11.41 23.33 -25.42
CA SER A 50 -10.48 24.22 -26.12
C SER A 50 -10.45 23.95 -27.62
N LEU A 51 -10.39 22.68 -28.04
CA LEU A 51 -10.36 22.32 -29.45
C LEU A 51 -11.66 22.73 -30.16
N VAL A 52 -12.80 22.53 -29.52
CA VAL A 52 -14.10 22.96 -30.04
C VAL A 52 -14.14 24.48 -30.17
N ALA A 53 -13.79 25.21 -29.11
CA ALA A 53 -13.76 26.68 -29.11
C ALA A 53 -12.82 27.25 -30.19
N MET A 54 -11.61 26.71 -30.30
CA MET A 54 -10.64 27.10 -31.32
C MET A 54 -11.14 26.80 -32.74
N SER A 55 -11.86 25.70 -32.95
CA SER A 55 -12.44 25.38 -34.27
C SER A 55 -13.48 26.41 -34.70
N PHE A 56 -14.35 26.84 -33.78
CA PHE A 56 -15.31 27.91 -34.05
C PHE A 56 -14.62 29.27 -34.30
N ALA A 57 -13.58 29.58 -33.53
CA ALA A 57 -12.79 30.80 -33.74
C ALA A 57 -12.08 30.79 -35.11
N ALA A 58 -11.47 29.66 -35.49
CA ALA A 58 -10.79 29.50 -36.77
C ALA A 58 -11.74 29.60 -37.97
N ALA A 59 -12.98 29.13 -37.82
CA ALA A 59 -14.03 29.30 -38.82
C ALA A 59 -14.62 30.73 -38.87
N GLY A 60 -14.14 31.64 -38.01
CA GLY A 60 -14.54 33.05 -37.99
C GLY A 60 -15.81 33.36 -37.19
N PHE A 61 -16.37 32.39 -36.45
CA PHE A 61 -17.59 32.58 -35.67
C PHE A 61 -17.38 33.31 -34.33
N ILE A 62 -16.13 33.41 -33.87
CA ILE A 62 -15.79 34.01 -32.57
C ILE A 62 -14.75 35.10 -32.79
N ALA A 63 -15.04 36.32 -32.33
CA ALA A 63 -14.08 37.42 -32.36
C ALA A 63 -12.91 37.13 -31.40
N PRO A 64 -11.67 37.55 -31.71
CA PRO A 64 -10.48 37.20 -30.93
C PRO A 64 -10.59 37.53 -29.43
N VAL A 65 -11.11 38.71 -29.09
CA VAL A 65 -11.29 39.15 -27.70
C VAL A 65 -12.29 38.27 -26.96
N ALA A 66 -13.41 37.92 -27.61
CA ALA A 66 -14.41 37.03 -27.03
C ALA A 66 -13.87 35.60 -26.85
N GLY A 67 -13.06 35.13 -27.81
CA GLY A 67 -12.38 33.84 -27.74
C GLY A 67 -11.43 33.75 -26.56
N ALA A 68 -10.66 34.81 -26.28
CA ALA A 68 -9.77 34.85 -25.13
C ALA A 68 -10.51 34.75 -23.78
N ILE A 69 -11.61 35.49 -23.62
CA ILE A 69 -12.43 35.44 -22.40
C ILE A 69 -13.06 34.05 -22.22
N LEU A 70 -13.55 33.46 -23.32
CA LEU A 70 -14.11 32.11 -23.30
C LEU A 70 -13.06 31.07 -22.91
N GLN A 71 -11.83 31.20 -23.42
CA GLN A 71 -10.72 30.31 -23.10
C GLN A 71 -10.33 30.39 -21.61
N GLU A 72 -10.25 31.60 -21.04
CA GLU A 72 -10.02 31.79 -19.60
C GLU A 72 -11.12 31.11 -18.75
N GLY A 73 -12.38 31.20 -19.20
CA GLY A 73 -13.50 30.53 -18.55
C GLY A 73 -13.38 28.99 -18.58
N ILE A 74 -12.89 28.42 -19.69
CA ILE A 74 -12.59 26.99 -19.80
C ILE A 74 -11.49 26.61 -18.80
N ASP A 75 -10.43 27.39 -18.72
CA ASP A 75 -9.31 27.12 -17.82
C ASP A 75 -9.74 27.15 -16.34
N ILE A 76 -10.54 28.14 -15.94
CA ILE A 76 -11.14 28.20 -14.59
C ILE A 76 -11.98 26.95 -14.31
N LEU A 77 -12.84 26.53 -15.24
CA LEU A 77 -13.66 25.33 -15.08
C LEU A 77 -12.81 24.07 -14.88
N VAL A 78 -11.74 23.93 -15.66
CA VAL A 78 -10.81 22.80 -15.60
C VAL A 78 -10.04 22.78 -14.27
N ILE A 79 -9.58 23.96 -13.81
CA ILE A 79 -8.92 24.14 -12.52
C ILE A 79 -9.87 23.76 -11.38
N LEU A 80 -11.11 24.25 -11.39
CA LEU A 80 -12.10 23.90 -10.38
C LEU A 80 -12.37 22.37 -10.33
N ASN A 81 -12.43 21.72 -11.49
CA ASN A 81 -12.55 20.26 -11.53
C ASN A 81 -11.30 19.57 -10.95
N ALA A 82 -10.09 20.05 -11.26
CA ALA A 82 -8.85 19.51 -10.73
C ALA A 82 -8.75 19.65 -9.20
N LEU A 83 -9.21 20.79 -8.65
CA LEU A 83 -9.26 21.05 -7.22
C LEU A 83 -10.19 20.08 -6.47
N ARG A 84 -11.13 19.41 -7.15
CA ARG A 84 -11.92 18.31 -6.56
C ARG A 84 -11.05 17.15 -6.05
N ALA A 85 -9.83 17.00 -6.57
CA ALA A 85 -8.87 16.03 -6.06
C ALA A 85 -8.46 16.31 -4.61
N LEU A 86 -8.46 17.58 -4.19
CA LEU A 86 -8.14 17.99 -2.82
C LEU A 86 -9.31 17.75 -1.84
N GLY A 87 -10.55 17.70 -2.34
CA GLY A 87 -11.78 17.55 -1.56
C GLY A 87 -12.08 16.13 -1.03
N GLY A 88 -11.12 15.21 -1.10
CA GLY A 88 -11.28 13.81 -0.68
C GLY A 88 -11.36 13.60 0.83
N ARG A 89 -12.44 14.07 1.47
CA ARG A 89 -12.66 13.92 2.91
C ARG A 89 -13.07 12.49 3.28
N ARG A 90 -12.21 11.82 4.07
CA ARG A 90 -12.50 11.01 5.27
C ARG A 90 -13.48 9.82 5.21
N SER A 91 -14.12 9.52 4.08
CA SER A 91 -15.14 8.45 3.99
C SER A 91 -14.57 7.02 3.91
N VAL A 92 -13.27 6.85 3.63
CA VAL A 92 -12.64 5.52 3.58
C VAL A 92 -12.50 4.90 4.98
N ILE A 93 -12.67 5.69 6.05
CA ILE A 93 -12.52 5.23 7.44
C ILE A 93 -13.60 4.20 7.83
N ALA A 94 -14.81 4.24 7.26
CA ALA A 94 -15.90 3.36 7.67
C ALA A 94 -15.76 1.91 7.11
N GLY A 95 -15.38 1.74 5.85
CA GLY A 95 -15.09 0.41 5.28
C GLY A 95 -13.76 -0.18 5.75
N ASN A 96 -12.84 0.68 6.20
CA ASN A 96 -11.55 0.28 6.72
C ASN A 96 -11.58 -0.12 8.20
N ALA A 97 -12.63 0.14 8.97
CA ALA A 97 -12.61 -0.16 10.41
C ALA A 97 -12.51 -1.66 10.69
N GLU A 98 -13.29 -2.45 9.94
CA GLU A 98 -13.32 -3.92 9.99
C GLU A 98 -12.02 -4.51 9.42
N ILE A 99 -11.54 -4.00 8.28
CA ILE A 99 -10.27 -4.42 7.66
C ILE A 99 -9.07 -4.04 8.53
N LYS A 100 -9.07 -2.85 9.14
CA LYS A 100 -8.06 -2.44 10.13
C LYS A 100 -8.17 -3.26 11.41
N GLY A 101 -9.36 -3.76 11.75
CA GLY A 101 -9.54 -4.71 12.85
C GLY A 101 -8.80 -6.00 12.54
N LEU A 102 -9.16 -6.65 11.43
CA LEU A 102 -8.54 -7.89 10.97
C LEU A 102 -7.01 -7.76 10.79
N ALA A 103 -6.54 -6.66 10.17
CA ALA A 103 -5.12 -6.41 9.98
C ALA A 103 -4.37 -6.13 11.31
N ARG A 104 -5.02 -5.48 12.29
CA ARG A 104 -4.44 -5.30 13.63
C ARG A 104 -4.35 -6.62 14.37
N ASP A 105 -5.36 -7.47 14.24
CA ASP A 105 -5.40 -8.77 14.89
C ASP A 105 -4.27 -9.66 14.33
N LEU A 106 -4.14 -9.78 13.01
CA LEU A 106 -3.00 -10.47 12.37
C LEU A 106 -1.64 -9.89 12.79
N ALA A 107 -1.49 -8.56 12.77
CA ALA A 107 -0.22 -7.91 13.16
C ALA A 107 0.11 -8.05 14.66
N SER A 108 -0.89 -8.33 15.50
CA SER A 108 -0.71 -8.61 16.92
C SER A 108 -0.28 -10.07 17.15
N SER A 109 -0.89 -11.03 16.43
CA SER A 109 -0.52 -12.44 16.44
C SER A 109 0.94 -12.64 16.01
N HIS A 110 1.36 -12.08 14.87
CA HIS A 110 2.75 -12.19 14.42
C HIS A 110 3.78 -11.53 15.36
N ARG A 111 3.40 -10.44 16.05
CA ARG A 111 4.29 -9.82 17.04
C ARG A 111 4.57 -10.73 18.22
N SER A 112 3.63 -11.60 18.58
CA SER A 112 3.79 -12.56 19.66
C SER A 112 4.74 -13.73 19.31
N LEU A 113 4.87 -14.05 18.02
CA LEU A 113 5.76 -15.10 17.49
C LEU A 113 7.21 -14.65 17.34
N ARG A 114 7.44 -13.33 17.22
CA ARG A 114 8.75 -12.71 16.97
C ARG A 114 9.85 -13.11 17.97
N PRO A 115 9.59 -13.13 19.30
CA PRO A 115 10.59 -13.57 20.29
C PRO A 115 11.00 -15.04 20.10
N ARG A 116 10.05 -15.89 19.72
CA ARG A 116 10.24 -17.34 19.54
C ARG A 116 11.06 -17.67 18.29
N VAL A 117 10.85 -16.92 17.20
CA VAL A 117 11.74 -16.97 16.02
C VAL A 117 13.15 -16.45 16.36
N GLY A 118 13.25 -15.50 17.31
CA GLY A 118 14.54 -15.07 17.86
C GLY A 118 15.29 -16.19 18.59
N GLU A 119 14.59 -17.04 19.33
CA GLU A 119 15.17 -18.21 20.00
C GLU A 119 15.68 -19.26 19.00
N LEU A 120 14.97 -19.47 17.89
CA LEU A 120 15.41 -20.28 16.76
C LEU A 120 16.75 -19.79 16.18
N ALA A 121 16.84 -18.50 15.88
CA ALA A 121 18.07 -17.89 15.35
C ALA A 121 19.22 -17.95 16.37
N ALA A 122 18.93 -17.70 17.65
CA ALA A 122 19.93 -17.76 18.72
C ALA A 122 20.45 -19.20 18.93
N LEU A 123 19.59 -20.21 18.85
CA LEU A 123 20.01 -21.62 18.96
C LEU A 123 20.87 -22.03 17.76
N ALA A 124 20.50 -21.61 16.54
CA ALA A 124 21.27 -21.90 15.33
C ALA A 124 22.71 -21.35 15.43
N VAL A 125 22.91 -20.20 16.06
CA VAL A 125 24.23 -19.60 16.29
C VAL A 125 25.04 -20.34 17.36
N GLN A 126 24.39 -20.94 18.35
CA GLN A 126 25.08 -21.58 19.51
C GLN A 126 25.24 -23.10 19.35
N LEU A 127 24.63 -23.69 18.32
CA LEU A 127 24.51 -25.14 18.14
C LEU A 127 25.86 -25.86 18.18
N ASP A 128 26.87 -25.29 17.52
CA ASP A 128 28.22 -25.87 17.42
C ASP A 128 29.03 -25.80 18.72
N THR A 129 28.56 -25.02 19.69
CA THR A 129 29.25 -24.78 20.98
C THR A 129 28.57 -25.46 22.16
N LEU A 130 27.36 -25.99 21.98
CA LEU A 130 26.56 -26.60 23.04
C LEU A 130 26.96 -28.07 23.27
N PRO A 131 27.02 -28.55 24.52
CA PRO A 131 27.20 -29.97 24.82
C PRO A 131 26.08 -30.81 24.18
N GLY A 132 26.43 -31.92 23.53
CA GLY A 132 25.50 -32.79 22.78
C GLY A 132 24.15 -33.09 23.46
N PRO A 133 24.07 -33.47 24.75
CA PRO A 133 22.79 -33.70 25.41
C PRO A 133 21.96 -32.43 25.61
N GLU A 134 22.59 -31.28 25.82
CA GLU A 134 21.90 -29.99 25.98
C GLU A 134 21.39 -29.47 24.62
N ALA A 135 22.22 -29.58 23.57
CA ALA A 135 21.83 -29.25 22.20
C ALA A 135 20.60 -30.05 21.76
N ARG A 136 20.59 -31.37 22.01
CA ARG A 136 19.48 -32.25 21.67
C ARG A 136 18.18 -31.87 22.39
N SER A 137 18.25 -31.56 23.69
CA SER A 137 17.08 -31.12 24.46
C SER A 137 16.50 -29.78 23.98
N ARG A 138 17.35 -28.85 23.52
CA ARG A 138 16.91 -27.56 22.97
C ARG A 138 16.32 -27.71 21.56
N LEU A 139 16.91 -28.56 20.72
CA LEU A 139 16.37 -28.92 19.40
C LEU A 139 15.00 -29.57 19.50
N GLU A 140 14.79 -30.48 20.45
CA GLU A 140 13.49 -31.12 20.67
C GLU A 140 12.42 -30.12 21.11
N ARG A 141 12.76 -29.17 22.00
CA ARG A 141 11.82 -28.09 22.38
C ARG A 141 11.42 -27.21 21.20
N ILE A 142 12.38 -26.87 20.35
CA ILE A 142 12.10 -26.06 19.15
C ILE A 142 11.28 -26.83 18.13
N ARG A 143 11.63 -28.09 17.86
CA ARG A 143 10.84 -28.96 16.98
C ARG A 143 9.39 -29.05 17.47
N ASP A 144 9.21 -29.29 18.76
CA ASP A 144 7.88 -29.38 19.35
C ASP A 144 7.10 -28.06 19.22
N MET A 145 7.74 -26.90 19.38
CA MET A 145 7.12 -25.60 19.13
C MET A 145 6.75 -25.40 17.65
N LEU A 146 7.61 -25.81 16.72
CA LEU A 146 7.35 -25.74 15.28
C LEU A 146 6.18 -26.63 14.86
N GLU A 147 6.17 -27.89 15.32
CA GLU A 147 5.16 -28.88 14.94
C GLU A 147 3.81 -28.64 15.62
N LYS A 148 3.80 -28.26 16.90
CA LYS A 148 2.56 -28.20 17.69
C LYS A 148 1.92 -26.82 17.69
N GLU A 149 2.68 -25.77 17.43
CA GLU A 149 2.19 -24.40 17.53
C GLU A 149 2.32 -23.63 16.22
N LEU A 150 3.50 -23.61 15.59
CA LEU A 150 3.74 -22.76 14.42
C LEU A 150 3.09 -23.30 13.14
N LEU A 151 3.31 -24.58 12.80
CA LEU A 151 2.83 -25.18 11.56
C LEU A 151 1.28 -25.26 11.48
N PRO A 152 0.57 -25.63 12.56
CA PRO A 152 -0.89 -25.60 12.54
C PRO A 152 -1.44 -24.18 12.36
N HIS A 153 -0.80 -23.18 12.99
CA HIS A 153 -1.22 -21.79 12.91
C HIS A 153 -1.04 -21.19 11.50
N GLU A 154 0.12 -21.39 10.86
CA GLU A 154 0.37 -20.96 9.47
C GLU A 154 -0.60 -21.63 8.49
N SER A 155 -0.86 -22.93 8.66
CA SER A 155 -1.81 -23.65 7.80
C SER A 155 -3.24 -23.14 7.93
N GLU A 156 -3.64 -22.71 9.13
CA GLU A 156 -4.94 -22.12 9.40
C GLU A 156 -5.06 -20.72 8.80
N GLU A 157 -4.02 -19.88 8.94
CA GLU A 157 -3.97 -18.55 8.31
C GLU A 157 -3.99 -18.63 6.78
N GLN A 158 -3.25 -19.57 6.19
CA GLN A 158 -3.23 -19.78 4.74
C GLN A 158 -4.60 -20.22 4.19
N ARG A 159 -5.40 -20.94 5.00
CA ARG A 159 -6.77 -21.35 4.64
C ARG A 159 -7.81 -20.26 4.84
N THR A 160 -7.62 -19.37 5.81
CA THR A 160 -8.66 -18.44 6.26
C THR A 160 -8.36 -16.99 5.88
N ALA A 161 -7.18 -16.49 6.21
CA ALA A 161 -6.79 -15.10 6.02
C ALA A 161 -6.31 -14.80 4.59
N TYR A 162 -5.52 -15.69 3.99
CA TYR A 162 -4.86 -15.42 2.70
C TYR A 162 -5.85 -15.25 1.53
N PRO A 163 -6.91 -16.08 1.40
CA PRO A 163 -7.93 -15.90 0.35
C PRO A 163 -8.71 -14.58 0.50
N LEU A 164 -8.90 -14.10 1.73
CA LEU A 164 -9.54 -12.81 1.98
C LEU A 164 -8.65 -11.65 1.50
N ILE A 165 -7.35 -11.74 1.74
CA ILE A 165 -6.36 -10.75 1.28
C ILE A 165 -6.29 -10.72 -0.26
N GLU A 166 -6.22 -11.87 -0.93
CA GLU A 166 -6.15 -11.97 -2.40
C GLU A 166 -7.40 -11.40 -3.08
N LYS A 167 -8.58 -11.70 -2.52
CA LYS A 167 -9.87 -11.15 -3.00
C LYS A 167 -9.93 -9.63 -2.83
N MET A 168 -9.34 -9.09 -1.76
CA MET A 168 -9.29 -7.65 -1.50
C MET A 168 -8.28 -6.90 -2.40
N LEU A 169 -7.19 -7.56 -2.81
CA LEU A 169 -6.17 -7.01 -3.71
C LEU A 169 -6.52 -7.18 -5.21
N LYS A 170 -7.76 -7.56 -5.53
CA LYS A 170 -8.24 -7.73 -6.92
C LYS A 170 -7.39 -8.70 -7.75
N GLY A 171 -6.82 -9.74 -7.13
CA GLY A 171 -6.08 -10.78 -7.83
C GLY A 171 -4.63 -10.46 -8.17
N GLU A 172 -4.06 -9.36 -7.67
CA GLU A 172 -2.60 -9.27 -7.52
C GLU A 172 -2.22 -10.14 -6.32
N ASN A 173 -1.39 -11.17 -6.54
CA ASN A 173 -0.98 -12.11 -5.50
C ASN A 173 0.40 -11.68 -4.96
N PRO A 174 0.49 -10.77 -3.96
CA PRO A 174 1.76 -10.27 -3.45
C PRO A 174 2.57 -11.35 -2.70
N THR A 175 1.93 -12.46 -2.33
CA THR A 175 2.52 -13.61 -1.64
C THR A 175 3.04 -14.69 -2.58
N GLY A 176 2.73 -14.60 -3.88
CA GLY A 176 3.19 -15.55 -4.90
C GLY A 176 4.70 -15.82 -4.92
N PRO A 177 5.58 -14.83 -4.67
CA PRO A 177 7.02 -15.05 -4.60
C PRO A 177 7.50 -15.76 -3.31
N LEU A 178 6.69 -15.79 -2.24
CA LEU A 178 7.06 -16.34 -0.93
C LEU A 178 6.64 -17.81 -0.76
N ILE A 179 5.72 -18.30 -1.59
CA ILE A 179 5.12 -19.64 -1.50
C ILE A 179 5.83 -20.65 -2.42
N GLN A 180 6.85 -20.24 -3.19
CA GLN A 180 7.68 -21.15 -3.97
C GLN A 180 8.91 -21.60 -3.17
N THR A 181 8.71 -22.57 -2.28
CA THR A 181 9.77 -23.50 -1.84
C THR A 181 9.14 -24.85 -1.51
#